data_AF-A0A9E7FPM9-F1
#
_entry.id   AF-A0A9E7FPM9-F1
#
_cell.length_a   1.000
_cell.length_b   1.000
_cell.length_c   1.000
_cell.angle_alpha   90.00
_cell.angle_beta   90.00
_cell.angle_gamma   90.00
#
_symmetry.space_group_name_H-M   'P 1'
#
loop_
_entity.id
_entity.type
_entity.pdbx_description
1 polymer ?
#
loop_
_entity_poly.entity_id
_entity_poly.type
_entity_poly.pdbx_seq_one_letter_code
_entity_poly.pdbx_strand_id
1 'polypeptide(L)'
;MRWRRGKEEVVVYKRLASGRDCTEDRVPRGHVPVIVGRDEAEAERFVVHVRVFKDPCIVMLLDMAANEFGNHQPGVLRIPCDVDRFRRIIERQTKEAKMREILHVQGGQCGNQIGAKFWEVICDEHGIDGTGRYGGDSDLQLERINVYYNESSGGRYVPRAVLMDLEPGTMDSVRSGPFGQIFRPDNFVFGQSGAGNNWAKGHYTEGAELIDSVLDVVRKEAENCDCLQGFQVCHSLGGGTGSGMGTLLISKIREEYPDRMMLTFSVFPSPKVSDTVVEPYNATLSVHQLVENADECMVLDNEALYDICFRTLKLATPTFGDLNHLISATMSGVTCCLRFPGQLNSDLRKLAVNLIPFPRLHFFMVGFAPLTSRGSQQYRALTVPELTQQMWDAKNMMCAADPRHGRYLTASAMFRGKMSTKEVDEQMINVQNKNSSYFVEWIPNNVKSSVCDIPPKGLKMASTFIGNSTSIQEMFRRVSEQFTAMFRRKAFLHWYTGEGMDEMEFTEAESNMNDLVAEYQQYQDATADMEDYEEEEEEEEGEAA
;
A
#
# COMPACT_ATOMS: atom_id res chain seq x y z
N MET A 1 -11.79 30.53 -32.03
CA MET A 1 -10.68 29.58 -32.31
C MET A 1 -10.25 28.91 -31.00
N ARG A 2 -9.85 27.65 -31.09
CA ARG A 2 -9.81 26.61 -30.03
C ARG A 2 -9.10 26.99 -28.73
N TRP A 3 -9.81 26.75 -27.62
CA TRP A 3 -9.24 26.55 -26.29
C TRP A 3 -8.48 25.21 -26.25
N ARG A 4 -7.17 25.23 -26.02
CA ARG A 4 -6.40 24.05 -25.60
C ARG A 4 -6.33 24.08 -24.07
N ARG A 5 -7.06 23.19 -23.40
CA ARG A 5 -6.81 22.85 -21.99
C ARG A 5 -5.51 22.05 -21.96
N GLY A 6 -4.39 22.74 -21.74
CA GLY A 6 -3.07 22.14 -21.62
C GLY A 6 -2.56 22.29 -20.20
N LYS A 7 -2.20 21.16 -19.60
CA LYS A 7 -1.15 20.92 -18.60
C LYS A 7 -1.09 21.82 -17.35
N GLU A 8 -1.14 21.19 -16.17
CA GLU A 8 -0.54 21.71 -14.93
C GLU A 8 1.01 21.64 -15.00
N GLU A 9 1.58 22.12 -16.10
CA GLU A 9 2.96 22.57 -16.14
C GLU A 9 2.98 23.97 -15.53
N VAL A 10 4.05 24.32 -14.81
CA VAL A 10 4.35 25.70 -14.44
C VAL A 10 4.15 26.56 -15.69
N VAL A 11 3.08 27.36 -15.72
CA VAL A 11 2.81 28.25 -16.85
C VAL A 11 3.82 29.38 -16.75
N VAL A 12 4.99 29.17 -17.36
CA VAL A 12 5.99 30.21 -17.59
C VAL A 12 5.38 31.16 -18.64
N TYR A 13 4.80 32.26 -18.20
CA TYR A 13 4.42 33.34 -19.11
C TYR A 13 5.68 34.05 -19.58
N LYS A 14 6.24 33.60 -20.71
CA LYS A 14 7.33 34.29 -21.40
C LYS A 14 6.77 35.60 -21.97
N ARG A 15 7.35 36.74 -21.55
CA ARG A 15 6.93 38.11 -21.93
C ARG A 15 6.85 38.26 -23.45
N LEU A 16 5.67 38.62 -23.98
CA LEU A 16 5.55 39.21 -25.31
C LEU A 16 6.08 40.65 -25.22
N ALA A 17 7.19 40.91 -25.91
CA ALA A 17 7.73 42.24 -26.11
C ALA A 17 6.82 43.05 -27.05
N SER A 18 5.79 43.70 -26.52
CA SER A 18 5.18 44.90 -27.13
C SER A 18 4.14 45.47 -26.17
N GLY A 19 4.31 46.73 -25.78
CA GLY A 19 3.43 47.42 -24.85
C GLY A 19 1.96 47.38 -25.27
N ARG A 20 1.13 46.76 -24.44
CA ARG A 20 -0.30 47.02 -24.26
C ARG A 20 -0.65 46.65 -22.83
N ASP A 21 -1.33 47.56 -22.15
CA ASP A 21 -1.97 47.31 -20.86
C ASP A 21 -2.91 46.11 -20.97
N CYS A 22 -2.62 45.04 -20.23
CA CYS A 22 -3.50 43.89 -20.04
C CYS A 22 -3.70 43.70 -18.53
N THR A 23 -4.53 44.55 -17.93
CA THR A 23 -5.27 44.20 -16.73
C THR A 23 -6.20 43.04 -17.06
N GLU A 24 -6.21 41.98 -16.24
CA GLU A 24 -7.09 40.79 -16.30
C GLU A 24 -6.57 39.49 -16.96
N ASP A 25 -5.35 39.02 -16.62
CA ASP A 25 -5.09 37.57 -16.62
C ASP A 25 -5.45 37.02 -15.22
N ARG A 26 -6.61 36.35 -15.11
CA ARG A 26 -7.08 35.76 -13.84
C ARG A 26 -6.12 34.66 -13.38
N VAL A 27 -5.36 34.95 -12.33
CA VAL A 27 -4.51 33.97 -11.64
C VAL A 27 -5.38 32.83 -11.08
N PRO A 28 -5.06 31.55 -11.34
CA PRO A 28 -5.80 30.43 -10.78
C PRO A 28 -5.82 30.44 -9.25
N ARG A 29 -6.93 30.00 -8.64
CA ARG A 29 -7.08 29.93 -7.17
C ARG A 29 -5.90 29.13 -6.57
N GLY A 30 -5.28 29.65 -5.52
CA GLY A 30 -4.12 29.01 -4.87
C GLY A 30 -2.77 29.27 -5.53
N HIS A 31 -2.67 30.19 -6.50
CA HIS A 31 -1.42 30.62 -7.11
C HIS A 31 -1.15 32.11 -6.88
N VAL A 32 0.13 32.46 -6.74
CA VAL A 32 0.63 33.83 -6.51
C VAL A 32 1.55 34.21 -7.68
N PRO A 33 1.33 35.38 -8.33
CA PRO A 33 2.28 35.88 -9.32
C PRO A 33 3.54 36.38 -8.61
N VAL A 34 4.71 36.00 -9.14
CA VAL A 34 6.02 36.38 -8.61
C VAL A 34 6.87 36.88 -9.77
N ILE A 35 7.60 37.98 -9.57
CA ILE A 35 8.58 38.49 -10.52
C ILE A 35 9.97 38.12 -9.98
N VAL A 36 10.78 37.46 -10.80
CA VAL A 36 12.11 37.00 -10.39
C VAL A 36 13.16 37.59 -11.31
N GLY A 37 14.16 38.23 -10.71
CA GLY A 37 15.28 38.87 -11.39
C GLY A 37 15.89 39.96 -10.51
N ARG A 38 17.20 40.19 -10.67
CA ARG A 38 17.92 41.26 -9.95
C ARG A 38 17.72 42.63 -10.58
N ASP A 39 17.59 42.69 -11.90
CA ASP A 39 17.39 43.92 -12.68
C ASP A 39 16.09 43.88 -13.50
N GLU A 40 15.48 45.04 -13.76
CA GLU A 40 14.21 45.12 -14.53
C GLU A 40 14.31 44.62 -15.99
N ALA A 41 15.53 44.53 -16.52
CA ALA A 41 15.82 44.03 -17.85
C ALA A 41 15.81 42.48 -17.94
N GLU A 42 16.11 41.78 -16.84
CA GLU A 42 16.18 40.31 -16.77
C GLU A 42 15.02 39.69 -15.97
N ALA A 43 14.09 40.51 -15.49
CA ALA A 43 12.97 40.05 -14.67
C ALA A 43 11.95 39.22 -15.46
N GLU A 44 11.78 37.95 -15.07
CA GLU A 44 10.74 37.04 -15.58
C GLU A 44 9.56 36.93 -14.61
N ARG A 45 8.35 36.77 -15.15
CA ARG A 45 7.12 36.61 -14.35
C ARG A 45 6.74 35.13 -14.25
N PHE A 46 6.64 34.63 -13.03
CA PHE A 46 6.21 33.29 -12.69
C PHE A 46 4.85 33.31 -11.99
N VAL A 47 4.11 32.22 -12.11
CA VAL A 47 2.89 31.98 -11.32
C VAL A 47 3.15 30.73 -10.48
N VAL A 48 3.22 30.90 -9.16
CA VAL A 48 3.71 29.87 -8.23
C VAL A 48 2.60 29.47 -7.27
N HIS A 49 2.40 28.17 -7.06
CA HIS A 49 1.39 27.67 -6.13
C HIS A 49 1.76 27.99 -4.67
N VAL A 50 0.78 28.37 -3.83
CA VAL A 50 1.00 28.85 -2.45
C VAL A 50 1.79 27.84 -1.57
N ARG A 51 1.70 26.54 -1.87
CA ARG A 51 2.45 25.48 -1.15
C ARG A 51 3.97 25.61 -1.26
N VAL A 52 4.47 26.20 -2.34
CA VAL A 52 5.90 26.32 -2.64
C VAL A 52 6.60 27.31 -1.69
N PHE A 53 5.86 28.25 -1.09
CA PHE A 53 6.41 29.21 -0.13
C PHE A 53 6.72 28.63 1.27
N LYS A 54 6.40 27.36 1.53
CA LYS A 54 6.75 26.69 2.79
C LYS A 54 8.19 26.17 2.82
N ASP A 55 8.88 26.19 1.69
CA ASP A 55 10.23 25.64 1.58
C ASP A 55 11.28 26.58 2.22
N PRO A 56 12.23 26.06 3.01
CA PRO A 56 13.28 26.86 3.65
C PRO A 56 14.11 27.71 2.66
N CYS A 57 14.40 27.21 1.46
CA CYS A 57 15.15 27.96 0.45
C CYS A 57 14.33 29.12 -0.11
N ILE A 58 13.02 28.95 -0.25
CA ILE A 58 12.12 30.02 -0.71
C ILE A 58 11.87 31.02 0.42
N VAL A 59 11.73 30.57 1.67
CA VAL A 59 11.69 31.45 2.84
C VAL A 59 12.94 32.31 2.92
N MET A 60 14.13 31.75 2.74
CA MET A 60 15.38 32.53 2.66
C MET A 60 15.36 33.56 1.52
N LEU A 61 14.83 33.20 0.34
CA LEU A 61 14.69 34.13 -0.79
C LEU A 61 13.68 35.25 -0.49
N LEU A 62 12.62 34.97 0.26
CA LEU A 62 11.65 35.96 0.72
C LEU A 62 12.25 36.89 1.78
N ASP A 63 13.04 36.36 2.71
CA ASP A 63 13.76 37.15 3.71
C ASP A 63 14.80 38.07 3.03
N MET A 64 15.50 37.57 2.02
CA MET A 64 16.38 38.40 1.18
C MET A 64 15.59 39.50 0.46
N ALA A 65 14.42 39.19 -0.10
CA ALA A 65 13.56 40.18 -0.74
C ALA A 65 13.04 41.23 0.25
N ALA A 66 12.68 40.83 1.48
CA ALA A 66 12.26 41.72 2.54
C ALA A 66 13.39 42.65 3.00
N ASN A 67 14.63 42.16 3.05
CA ASN A 67 15.80 42.98 3.39
C ASN A 67 16.16 43.98 2.29
N GLU A 68 16.02 43.60 1.01
CA GLU A 68 16.43 44.43 -0.13
C GLU A 68 15.37 45.47 -0.54
N PHE A 69 14.07 45.12 -0.41
CA PHE A 69 12.97 45.98 -0.87
C PHE A 69 12.01 46.45 0.25
N GLY A 70 12.18 45.95 1.48
CA GLY A 70 11.32 46.27 2.61
C GLY A 70 9.94 45.59 2.58
N ASN A 71 9.23 45.61 3.73
CA ASN A 71 7.92 44.97 3.91
C ASN A 71 6.73 45.71 3.26
N HIS A 72 6.98 46.77 2.50
CA HIS A 72 5.94 47.68 1.97
C HIS A 72 5.80 47.60 0.45
N GLN A 73 6.22 46.50 -0.19
CA GLN A 73 6.09 46.35 -1.64
C GLN A 73 4.61 46.40 -2.08
N PRO A 74 4.19 47.40 -2.87
CA PRO A 74 2.84 47.44 -3.43
C PRO A 74 2.79 46.65 -4.74
N GLY A 75 2.01 45.56 -4.78
CA GLY A 75 1.74 44.80 -6.01
C GLY A 75 2.29 43.38 -6.03
N VAL A 76 2.95 42.99 -7.13
CA VAL A 76 3.44 41.62 -7.38
C VAL A 76 4.76 41.40 -6.65
N LEU A 77 4.89 40.29 -5.93
CA LEU A 77 6.07 39.94 -5.14
C LEU A 77 7.33 39.86 -6.01
N ARG A 78 8.38 40.64 -5.70
CA ARG A 78 9.68 40.58 -6.38
C ARG A 78 10.68 39.76 -5.57
N ILE A 79 11.34 38.79 -6.21
CA ILE A 79 12.41 37.98 -5.62
C ILE A 79 13.74 38.27 -6.34
N PRO A 80 14.78 38.74 -5.62
CA PRO A 80 16.10 39.08 -6.18
C PRO A 80 16.96 37.82 -6.38
N CYS A 81 16.49 36.89 -7.19
CA CYS A 81 17.19 35.65 -7.51
C CYS A 81 17.49 35.57 -9.01
N ASP A 82 18.54 34.83 -9.37
CA ASP A 82 18.79 34.44 -10.75
C ASP A 82 17.65 33.55 -11.27
N VAL A 83 17.16 33.83 -12.47
CA VAL A 83 15.99 33.19 -13.06
C VAL A 83 16.20 31.68 -13.21
N ASP A 84 17.40 31.26 -13.65
CA ASP A 84 17.74 29.85 -13.83
C ASP A 84 17.91 29.11 -12.50
N ARG A 85 18.31 29.82 -11.44
CA ARG A 85 18.37 29.27 -10.09
C ARG A 85 16.98 29.10 -9.49
N PHE A 86 16.10 30.07 -9.66
CA PHE A 86 14.71 30.00 -9.19
C PHE A 86 13.91 28.91 -9.94
N ARG A 87 14.10 28.81 -11.26
CA ARG A 87 13.51 27.75 -12.08
C ARG A 87 13.93 26.36 -11.58
N ARG A 88 15.21 26.16 -11.29
CA ARG A 88 15.72 24.90 -10.70
C ARG A 88 15.14 24.60 -9.32
N ILE A 89 14.95 25.59 -8.46
CA ILE A 89 14.34 25.39 -7.13
C ILE A 89 12.87 24.97 -7.26
N ILE A 90 12.11 25.64 -8.13
CA ILE A 90 10.70 25.27 -8.39
C ILE A 90 10.61 23.90 -9.05
N GLU A 91 11.44 23.61 -10.05
CA GLU A 91 11.48 22.30 -10.72
C GLU A 91 11.86 21.19 -9.75
N ARG A 92 12.85 21.43 -8.88
CA ARG A 92 13.25 20.50 -7.82
C ARG A 92 12.12 20.24 -6.84
N GLN A 93 11.40 21.27 -6.38
CA GLN A 93 10.25 21.11 -5.48
C GLN A 93 9.08 20.39 -6.14
N THR A 94 8.83 20.67 -7.42
CA THR A 94 7.81 19.98 -8.20
C THR A 94 8.18 18.50 -8.41
N LYS A 95 9.49 18.19 -8.48
CA LYS A 95 10.05 16.83 -8.56
C LYS A 95 10.07 16.09 -7.22
N GLU A 96 10.56 16.72 -6.14
CA GLU A 96 10.58 16.18 -4.77
C GLU A 96 9.15 15.93 -4.24
N ALA A 97 8.16 16.70 -4.69
CA ALA A 97 6.74 16.43 -4.41
C ALA A 97 6.13 15.33 -5.30
N LYS A 98 6.75 14.97 -6.43
CA LYS A 98 6.21 14.03 -7.43
C LYS A 98 6.87 12.65 -7.44
N MET A 99 8.11 12.51 -6.97
CA MET A 99 8.85 11.25 -7.08
C MET A 99 8.98 10.59 -5.73
N ARG A 100 8.27 9.47 -5.59
CA ARG A 100 8.21 8.68 -4.37
C ARG A 100 8.09 7.22 -4.75
N GLU A 101 9.19 6.50 -4.76
CA GLU A 101 9.28 5.16 -5.29
C GLU A 101 8.96 4.09 -4.25
N ILE A 102 8.47 2.94 -4.71
CA ILE A 102 8.21 1.75 -3.89
C ILE A 102 8.99 0.60 -4.50
N LEU A 103 9.77 -0.10 -3.68
CA LEU A 103 10.41 -1.32 -4.10
C LEU A 103 9.50 -2.50 -3.78
N HIS A 104 9.17 -3.28 -4.80
CA HIS A 104 8.35 -4.48 -4.63
C HIS A 104 9.24 -5.71 -4.48
N VAL A 105 9.00 -6.53 -3.46
CA VAL A 105 9.73 -7.79 -3.24
C VAL A 105 8.76 -8.96 -3.21
N GLN A 106 9.09 -10.02 -3.95
CA GLN A 106 8.27 -11.22 -4.05
C GLN A 106 9.04 -12.42 -3.50
N GLY A 107 8.49 -13.07 -2.47
CA GLY A 107 9.14 -14.18 -1.77
C GLY A 107 8.42 -15.52 -1.95
N GLY A 108 9.15 -16.52 -2.44
CA GLY A 108 8.69 -17.90 -2.56
C GLY A 108 7.64 -18.12 -3.67
N GLN A 109 7.17 -19.36 -3.81
CA GLN A 109 6.27 -19.75 -4.90
C GLN A 109 4.97 -18.91 -4.94
N CYS A 110 4.29 -18.76 -3.80
CA CYS A 110 3.03 -18.02 -3.73
C CYS A 110 3.24 -16.52 -3.98
N GLY A 111 4.26 -15.92 -3.36
CA GLY A 111 4.60 -14.50 -3.53
C GLY A 111 4.94 -14.15 -4.97
N ASN A 112 5.73 -14.98 -5.64
CA ASN A 112 6.08 -14.79 -7.05
C ASN A 112 4.89 -14.97 -8.01
N GLN A 113 3.97 -15.90 -7.74
CA GLN A 113 2.77 -16.07 -8.57
C GLN A 113 1.80 -14.88 -8.44
N ILE A 114 1.57 -14.43 -7.20
CA ILE A 114 0.70 -13.28 -6.92
C ILE A 114 1.33 -12.01 -7.47
N GLY A 115 2.62 -11.81 -7.22
CA GLY A 115 3.34 -10.64 -7.71
C GLY A 115 3.41 -10.60 -9.24
N ALA A 116 3.63 -11.74 -9.91
CA ALA A 116 3.53 -11.81 -11.37
C ALA A 116 2.15 -11.36 -11.87
N LYS A 117 1.06 -11.83 -11.25
CA LYS A 117 -0.30 -11.39 -11.59
C LYS A 117 -0.57 -9.93 -11.26
N PHE A 118 -0.01 -9.42 -10.16
CA PHE A 118 -0.06 -8.00 -9.82
C PHE A 118 0.59 -7.17 -10.92
N TRP A 119 1.82 -7.51 -11.34
CA TRP A 119 2.54 -6.81 -12.42
C TRP A 119 1.80 -6.87 -13.75
N GLU A 120 1.19 -8.01 -14.11
CA GLU A 120 0.32 -8.09 -15.29
C GLU A 120 -0.82 -7.05 -15.24
N VAL A 121 -1.54 -6.99 -14.11
CA VAL A 121 -2.68 -6.08 -13.95
C VAL A 121 -2.23 -4.61 -13.96
N ILE A 122 -1.14 -4.26 -13.29
CA ILE A 122 -0.69 -2.87 -13.26
C ILE A 122 -0.02 -2.44 -14.57
N CYS A 123 0.67 -3.34 -15.30
CA CYS A 123 1.15 -3.05 -16.64
C CYS A 123 -0.03 -2.73 -17.57
N ASP A 124 -1.07 -3.54 -17.52
CA ASP A 124 -2.31 -3.33 -18.26
C ASP A 124 -3.00 -1.99 -17.90
N GLU A 125 -3.03 -1.61 -16.62
CA GLU A 125 -3.63 -0.35 -16.18
C GLU A 125 -2.83 0.89 -16.59
N HIS A 126 -1.49 0.78 -16.64
CA HIS A 126 -0.60 1.85 -17.09
C HIS A 126 -0.36 1.82 -18.60
N GLY A 127 -0.94 0.86 -19.35
CA GLY A 127 -0.79 0.75 -20.80
C GLY A 127 0.62 0.37 -21.24
N ILE A 128 1.32 -0.43 -20.43
CA ILE A 128 2.67 -0.93 -20.71
C ILE A 128 2.55 -2.32 -21.35
N ASP A 129 3.20 -2.50 -22.51
CA ASP A 129 3.23 -3.80 -23.19
C ASP A 129 4.24 -4.78 -22.57
N GLY A 130 4.23 -6.04 -23.01
CA GLY A 130 5.18 -7.07 -22.54
C GLY A 130 6.65 -6.76 -22.85
N THR A 131 6.92 -5.76 -23.70
CA THR A 131 8.29 -5.28 -23.98
C THR A 131 8.70 -4.12 -23.08
N GLY A 132 7.78 -3.59 -22.26
CA GLY A 132 7.99 -2.44 -21.38
C GLY A 132 7.77 -1.10 -22.07
N ARG A 133 7.19 -1.04 -23.27
CA ARG A 133 6.88 0.22 -23.95
C ARG A 133 5.48 0.70 -23.59
N TYR A 134 5.35 2.01 -23.45
CA TYR A 134 4.04 2.64 -23.24
C TYR A 134 3.26 2.71 -24.56
N GLY A 135 2.08 2.11 -24.57
CA GLY A 135 1.08 2.17 -25.63
C GLY A 135 -0.29 2.64 -25.12
N GLY A 136 -0.31 3.34 -23.97
CA GLY A 136 -1.54 3.85 -23.37
C GLY A 136 -2.10 5.10 -24.06
N ASP A 137 -3.36 5.41 -23.75
CA ASP A 137 -4.11 6.51 -24.36
C ASP A 137 -4.26 7.74 -23.43
N SER A 138 -3.84 7.63 -22.16
CA SER A 138 -4.14 8.62 -21.11
C SER A 138 -2.88 9.12 -20.40
N ASP A 139 -2.68 10.45 -20.39
CA ASP A 139 -1.56 11.11 -19.70
C ASP A 139 -1.53 10.80 -18.18
N LEU A 140 -2.70 10.56 -17.56
CA LEU A 140 -2.80 10.20 -16.14
C LEU A 140 -2.13 8.86 -15.80
N GLN A 141 -1.95 7.98 -16.79
CA GLN A 141 -1.23 6.72 -16.60
C GLN A 141 0.27 6.93 -16.44
N LEU A 142 0.82 8.00 -17.01
CA LEU A 142 2.24 8.31 -16.94
C LEU A 142 2.60 9.20 -15.76
N GLU A 143 1.64 9.92 -15.18
CA GLU A 143 1.93 10.95 -14.18
C GLU A 143 2.64 10.44 -12.92
N ARG A 144 2.34 9.20 -12.49
CA ARG A 144 2.96 8.54 -11.34
C ARG A 144 3.50 7.15 -11.66
N ILE A 145 3.89 6.93 -12.91
CA ILE A 145 4.48 5.65 -13.34
C ILE A 145 5.78 5.33 -12.59
N ASN A 146 6.55 6.37 -12.23
CA ASN A 146 7.84 6.25 -11.54
C ASN A 146 7.75 5.62 -10.14
N VAL A 147 6.56 5.52 -9.55
CA VAL A 147 6.35 4.89 -8.24
C VAL A 147 6.76 3.41 -8.29
N TYR A 148 6.36 2.69 -9.35
CA TYR A 148 6.62 1.25 -9.51
C TYR A 148 7.59 0.92 -10.64
N TYR A 149 7.83 1.85 -11.58
CA TYR A 149 8.66 1.59 -12.74
C TYR A 149 9.90 2.48 -12.77
N ASN A 150 11.01 1.89 -13.20
CA ASN A 150 12.21 2.55 -13.65
C ASN A 150 12.08 2.93 -15.13
N GLU A 151 12.33 4.18 -15.47
CA GLU A 151 12.44 4.60 -16.88
C GLU A 151 13.87 4.34 -17.39
N SER A 152 14.00 3.42 -18.35
CA SER A 152 15.25 3.07 -19.00
C SER A 152 15.42 3.80 -20.34
N SER A 153 16.66 3.88 -20.82
CA SER A 153 17.01 4.50 -22.10
C SER A 153 16.21 3.86 -23.26
N GLY A 154 15.46 4.68 -23.99
CA GLY A 154 14.61 4.23 -25.10
C GLY A 154 13.11 4.16 -24.79
N GLY A 155 12.65 4.78 -23.69
CA GLY A 155 11.23 4.85 -23.34
C GLY A 155 10.68 3.50 -22.86
N ARG A 156 11.54 2.66 -22.27
CA ARG A 156 11.19 1.36 -21.72
C ARG A 156 11.03 1.49 -20.20
N TYR A 157 9.86 1.09 -19.70
CA TYR A 157 9.55 1.02 -18.27
C TYR A 157 9.84 -0.39 -17.76
N VAL A 158 10.67 -0.47 -16.71
CA VAL A 158 11.08 -1.72 -16.07
C VAL A 158 10.55 -1.72 -14.63
N PRO A 159 9.82 -2.76 -14.19
CA PRO A 159 9.39 -2.88 -12.80
C PRO A 159 10.52 -2.76 -11.78
N ARG A 160 10.30 -1.97 -10.72
CA ARG A 160 11.10 -1.97 -9.49
C ARG A 160 10.71 -3.17 -8.63
N ALA A 161 11.08 -4.36 -9.12
CA ALA A 161 10.77 -5.62 -8.48
C ALA A 161 12.04 -6.44 -8.20
N VAL A 162 12.08 -7.07 -7.03
CA VAL A 162 13.05 -8.09 -6.65
C VAL A 162 12.30 -9.40 -6.47
N LEU A 163 12.76 -10.45 -7.14
CA LEU A 163 12.16 -11.78 -7.08
C LEU A 163 13.13 -12.71 -6.39
N MET A 164 12.68 -13.30 -5.28
CA MET A 164 13.46 -14.27 -4.52
C MET A 164 12.71 -15.59 -4.36
N ASP A 165 13.42 -16.69 -4.56
CA ASP A 165 12.95 -18.03 -4.20
C ASP A 165 14.15 -18.94 -3.94
N LEU A 166 13.99 -19.89 -3.03
CA LEU A 166 15.00 -20.91 -2.77
C LEU A 166 14.96 -22.01 -3.84
N GLU A 167 13.86 -22.09 -4.59
CA GLU A 167 13.69 -23.03 -5.71
C GLU A 167 13.80 -22.34 -7.08
N PRO A 168 14.58 -22.91 -8.03
CA PRO A 168 14.74 -22.31 -9.35
C PRO A 168 13.49 -22.45 -10.24
N GLY A 169 12.65 -23.47 -10.01
CA GLY A 169 11.51 -23.79 -10.90
C GLY A 169 10.44 -22.70 -10.96
N THR A 170 10.26 -21.93 -9.89
CA THR A 170 9.34 -20.78 -9.87
C THR A 170 9.78 -19.70 -10.85
N MET A 171 11.09 -19.47 -10.97
CA MET A 171 11.65 -18.39 -11.80
C MET A 171 11.46 -18.67 -13.29
N ASP A 172 11.61 -19.92 -13.71
CA ASP A 172 11.35 -20.33 -15.09
C ASP A 172 9.88 -20.11 -15.45
N SER A 173 8.98 -20.39 -14.51
CA SER A 173 7.54 -20.15 -14.68
C SER A 173 7.24 -18.66 -14.85
N VAL A 174 7.82 -17.79 -14.01
CA VAL A 174 7.65 -16.33 -14.12
C VAL A 174 8.24 -15.79 -15.43
N ARG A 175 9.42 -16.25 -15.83
CA ARG A 175 10.10 -15.83 -17.07
C ARG A 175 9.34 -16.25 -18.34
N SER A 176 8.70 -17.42 -18.29
CA SER A 176 7.83 -17.92 -19.37
C SER A 176 6.47 -17.21 -19.43
N GLY A 177 6.12 -16.46 -18.37
CA GLY A 177 4.88 -15.71 -18.28
C GLY A 177 4.78 -14.57 -19.30
N PRO A 178 3.58 -14.02 -19.53
CA PRO A 178 3.32 -13.02 -20.57
C PRO A 178 4.14 -11.73 -20.40
N PHE A 179 4.46 -11.36 -19.16
CA PHE A 179 5.27 -10.20 -18.82
C PHE A 179 6.63 -10.59 -18.21
N GLY A 180 7.05 -11.86 -18.31
CA GLY A 180 8.31 -12.31 -17.70
C GLY A 180 9.57 -11.59 -18.21
N GLN A 181 9.53 -11.08 -19.45
CA GLN A 181 10.65 -10.39 -20.11
C GLN A 181 10.80 -8.91 -19.72
N ILE A 182 9.85 -8.36 -18.95
CA ILE A 182 9.90 -6.97 -18.49
C ILE A 182 10.83 -6.81 -17.28
N PHE A 183 10.95 -7.86 -16.46
CA PHE A 183 11.76 -7.84 -15.25
C PHE A 183 13.25 -7.81 -15.58
N ARG A 184 14.02 -7.12 -14.74
CA ARG A 184 15.47 -7.06 -14.88
C ARG A 184 16.08 -8.44 -14.54
N PRO A 185 16.87 -9.06 -15.43
CA PRO A 185 17.50 -10.35 -15.15
C PRO A 185 18.36 -10.36 -13.88
N ASP A 186 18.99 -9.22 -13.57
CA ASP A 186 19.83 -9.03 -12.37
C ASP A 186 19.03 -9.09 -11.06
N ASN A 187 17.71 -8.90 -11.12
CA ASN A 187 16.85 -8.85 -9.93
C ASN A 187 16.22 -10.20 -9.58
N PHE A 188 16.60 -11.26 -10.31
CA PHE A 188 16.23 -12.63 -10.00
C PHE A 188 17.30 -13.24 -9.12
N VAL A 189 16.97 -13.44 -7.85
CA VAL A 189 17.85 -14.11 -6.89
C VAL A 189 17.23 -15.45 -6.55
N PHE A 190 17.95 -16.54 -6.79
CA PHE A 190 17.41 -17.87 -6.53
C PHE A 190 18.44 -18.82 -5.94
N GLY A 191 17.96 -19.70 -5.07
CA GLY A 191 18.72 -20.80 -4.49
C GLY A 191 18.74 -22.04 -5.39
N GLN A 192 19.48 -23.06 -4.95
CA GLN A 192 19.44 -24.40 -5.56
C GLN A 192 18.67 -25.42 -4.70
N SER A 193 18.44 -25.09 -3.43
CA SER A 193 17.85 -25.96 -2.41
C SER A 193 16.55 -25.33 -1.94
N GLY A 194 15.43 -26.07 -1.97
CA GLY A 194 14.14 -25.58 -1.51
C GLY A 194 13.98 -25.67 0.01
N ALA A 195 13.18 -24.79 0.60
CA ALA A 195 12.89 -24.83 2.04
C ALA A 195 12.01 -26.02 2.46
N GLY A 196 11.34 -26.70 1.52
CA GLY A 196 10.54 -27.90 1.83
C GLY A 196 9.41 -27.67 2.84
N ASN A 197 8.74 -26.51 2.78
CA ASN A 197 7.71 -26.08 3.73
C ASN A 197 8.16 -26.00 5.20
N ASN A 198 9.45 -25.77 5.43
CA ASN A 198 10.01 -25.57 6.77
C ASN A 198 10.46 -24.10 6.94
N TRP A 199 9.82 -23.39 7.88
CA TRP A 199 10.18 -22.01 8.22
C TRP A 199 11.63 -21.89 8.73
N ALA A 200 12.09 -22.81 9.57
CA ALA A 200 13.44 -22.76 10.14
C ALA A 200 14.52 -22.87 9.06
N LYS A 201 14.28 -23.66 8.00
CA LYS A 201 15.18 -23.71 6.83
C LYS A 201 15.25 -22.38 6.10
N GLY A 202 14.09 -21.75 5.90
CA GLY A 202 14.00 -20.44 5.27
C GLY A 202 14.61 -19.33 6.12
N HIS A 203 14.60 -19.45 7.44
CA HIS A 203 15.02 -18.38 8.35
C HIS A 203 16.48 -18.51 8.81
N TYR A 204 16.95 -19.72 9.13
CA TYR A 204 18.24 -19.94 9.79
C TYR A 204 19.30 -20.58 8.89
N THR A 205 18.93 -21.42 7.93
CA THR A 205 19.89 -22.17 7.11
C THR A 205 19.94 -21.65 5.68
N GLU A 206 19.20 -22.27 4.76
CA GLU A 206 19.25 -21.98 3.31
C GLU A 206 18.90 -20.52 2.99
N GLY A 207 17.87 -19.96 3.66
CA GLY A 207 17.50 -18.57 3.41
C GLY A 207 18.50 -17.55 3.96
N ALA A 208 19.21 -17.88 5.04
CA ALA A 208 20.27 -17.04 5.59
C ALA A 208 21.50 -16.99 4.68
N GLU A 209 21.79 -18.05 3.92
CA GLU A 209 22.87 -18.02 2.92
C GLU A 209 22.52 -17.13 1.71
N LEU A 210 21.24 -17.11 1.30
CA LEU A 210 20.80 -16.36 0.12
C LEU A 210 20.46 -14.89 0.43
N ILE A 211 20.19 -14.54 1.69
CA ILE A 211 19.67 -13.23 2.07
C ILE A 211 20.60 -12.07 1.70
N ASP A 212 21.91 -12.25 1.85
CA ASP A 212 22.89 -11.21 1.55
C ASP A 212 22.85 -10.82 0.06
N SER A 213 22.68 -11.82 -0.82
CA SER A 213 22.53 -11.58 -2.26
C SER A 213 21.24 -10.83 -2.59
N VAL A 214 20.14 -11.11 -1.88
CA VAL A 214 18.88 -10.38 -2.03
C VAL A 214 19.03 -8.94 -1.53
N LEU A 215 19.65 -8.75 -0.36
CA LEU A 215 19.88 -7.43 0.23
C LEU A 215 20.75 -6.56 -0.67
N ASP A 216 21.78 -7.11 -1.32
CA ASP A 216 22.59 -6.35 -2.27
C ASP A 216 21.79 -5.83 -3.48
N VAL A 217 20.86 -6.64 -4.00
CA VAL A 217 19.95 -6.20 -5.07
C VAL A 217 18.96 -5.16 -4.55
N VAL A 218 18.42 -5.35 -3.35
CA VAL A 218 17.52 -4.40 -2.69
C VAL A 218 18.21 -3.05 -2.48
N ARG A 219 19.44 -3.04 -1.97
CA ARG A 219 20.28 -1.84 -1.81
C ARG A 219 20.51 -1.14 -3.15
N LYS A 220 20.88 -1.89 -4.19
CA LYS A 220 21.11 -1.34 -5.53
C LYS A 220 19.86 -0.66 -6.10
N GLU A 221 18.68 -1.26 -5.92
CA GLU A 221 17.43 -0.64 -6.37
C GLU A 221 16.99 0.52 -5.47
N ALA A 222 17.26 0.47 -4.16
CA ALA A 222 17.03 1.57 -3.24
C ALA A 222 17.90 2.79 -3.55
N GLU A 223 19.18 2.60 -3.89
CA GLU A 223 20.09 3.67 -4.34
C GLU A 223 19.70 4.27 -5.70
N ASN A 224 19.00 3.50 -6.54
CA ASN A 224 18.43 3.98 -7.80
C ASN A 224 17.09 4.74 -7.62
N CYS A 225 16.62 4.93 -6.39
CA CYS A 225 15.43 5.72 -6.09
C CYS A 225 15.82 7.15 -5.69
N ASP A 226 15.07 8.15 -6.16
CA ASP A 226 15.29 9.53 -5.71
C ASP A 226 14.76 9.72 -4.28
N CYS A 227 13.58 9.15 -3.96
CA CYS A 227 12.98 9.21 -2.63
C CYS A 227 12.12 7.96 -2.33
N LEU A 228 12.78 6.91 -1.84
CA LEU A 228 12.11 5.66 -1.46
C LEU A 228 11.05 5.88 -0.37
N GLN A 229 9.78 5.55 -0.64
CA GLN A 229 8.72 5.55 0.38
C GLN A 229 8.89 4.38 1.34
N GLY A 230 9.17 3.20 0.79
CA GLY A 230 9.05 1.95 1.48
C GLY A 230 9.14 0.73 0.58
N PHE A 231 8.92 -0.41 1.21
CA PHE A 231 8.98 -1.73 0.60
C PHE A 231 7.59 -2.36 0.60
N GLN A 232 7.26 -3.04 -0.49
CA GLN A 232 6.06 -3.86 -0.60
C GLN A 232 6.47 -5.32 -0.75
N VAL A 233 6.27 -6.13 0.29
CA VAL A 233 6.61 -7.56 0.28
C VAL A 233 5.37 -8.40 0.00
N CYS A 234 5.46 -9.36 -0.91
CA CYS A 234 4.41 -10.33 -1.19
C CYS A 234 4.92 -11.75 -0.90
N HIS A 235 4.26 -12.42 0.03
CA HIS A 235 4.68 -13.74 0.51
C HIS A 235 3.51 -14.55 1.08
N SER A 236 3.75 -15.84 1.31
CA SER A 236 2.82 -16.73 2.02
C SER A 236 3.38 -17.11 3.37
N LEU A 237 2.52 -17.15 4.39
CA LEU A 237 2.91 -17.53 5.74
C LEU A 237 2.94 -19.06 5.95
N GLY A 238 2.28 -19.83 5.09
CA GLY A 238 2.25 -21.30 5.18
C GLY A 238 3.46 -22.02 4.59
N GLY A 239 4.20 -21.39 3.67
CA GLY A 239 5.37 -22.00 3.01
C GLY A 239 6.60 -22.06 3.93
N GLY A 240 7.77 -22.39 3.38
CA GLY A 240 9.07 -22.27 4.07
C GLY A 240 9.88 -21.05 3.61
N THR A 241 9.99 -20.85 2.29
CA THR A 241 10.71 -19.72 1.70
C THR A 241 9.98 -18.39 1.95
N GLY A 242 8.72 -18.30 1.54
CA GLY A 242 7.95 -17.06 1.66
C GLY A 242 7.76 -16.64 3.12
N SER A 243 7.66 -17.59 4.04
CA SER A 243 7.46 -17.34 5.46
C SER A 243 8.79 -17.01 6.14
N GLY A 244 9.73 -17.96 6.23
CA GLY A 244 10.99 -17.83 6.97
C GLY A 244 11.97 -16.85 6.34
N MET A 245 12.25 -17.01 5.04
CA MET A 245 13.16 -16.09 4.34
C MET A 245 12.49 -14.72 4.13
N GLY A 246 11.16 -14.68 3.93
CA GLY A 246 10.40 -13.44 3.85
C GLY A 246 10.46 -12.61 5.14
N THR A 247 10.27 -13.24 6.30
CA THR A 247 10.37 -12.54 7.59
C THR A 247 11.80 -12.14 7.93
N LEU A 248 12.79 -12.97 7.59
CA LEU A 248 14.21 -12.61 7.73
C LEU A 248 14.54 -11.36 6.92
N LEU A 249 14.07 -11.30 5.66
CA LEU A 249 14.25 -10.14 4.81
C LEU A 249 13.61 -8.88 5.42
N ILE A 250 12.38 -9.00 5.93
CA ILE A 250 11.67 -7.88 6.54
C ILE A 250 12.44 -7.33 7.74
N SER A 251 12.95 -8.21 8.61
CA SER A 251 13.78 -7.82 9.76
C SER A 251 15.06 -7.11 9.32
N LYS A 252 15.80 -7.68 8.35
CA LYS A 252 17.03 -7.06 7.83
C LYS A 252 16.80 -5.71 7.15
N ILE A 253 15.72 -5.57 6.39
CA ILE A 253 15.33 -4.30 5.80
C ILE A 253 14.96 -3.28 6.89
N ARG A 254 14.29 -3.71 7.97
CA ARG A 254 13.95 -2.82 9.09
C ARG A 254 15.20 -2.34 9.84
N GLU A 255 16.23 -3.19 9.97
CA GLU A 255 17.54 -2.81 10.53
C GLU A 255 18.26 -1.76 9.66
N GLU A 256 18.29 -1.93 8.33
CA GLU A 256 18.97 -0.98 7.43
C GLU A 256 18.18 0.29 7.13
N TYR A 257 16.86 0.17 7.04
CA TYR A 257 15.94 1.22 6.60
C TYR A 257 14.81 1.45 7.62
N PRO A 258 15.13 1.85 8.87
CA PRO A 258 14.13 2.00 9.94
C PRO A 258 13.09 3.10 9.65
N ASP A 259 13.46 4.13 8.89
CA ASP A 259 12.59 5.26 8.55
C ASP A 259 11.65 4.99 7.36
N ARG A 260 11.72 3.80 6.75
CA ARG A 260 10.94 3.46 5.54
C ARG A 260 9.75 2.58 5.90
N MET A 261 8.64 2.79 5.19
CA MET A 261 7.41 2.03 5.43
C MET A 261 7.54 0.60 4.93
N MET A 262 7.08 -0.38 5.70
CA MET A 262 7.01 -1.78 5.31
C MET A 262 5.56 -2.23 5.15
N LEU A 263 5.13 -2.43 3.90
CA LEU A 263 3.81 -2.99 3.55
C LEU A 263 3.96 -4.45 3.14
N THR A 264 3.20 -5.35 3.75
CA THR A 264 3.19 -6.77 3.40
C THR A 264 1.82 -7.21 2.88
N PHE A 265 1.82 -8.02 1.83
CA PHE A 265 0.67 -8.79 1.39
C PHE A 265 0.92 -10.24 1.79
N SER A 266 0.27 -10.64 2.87
CA SER A 266 0.52 -11.90 3.56
C SER A 266 -0.61 -12.87 3.32
N VAL A 267 -0.31 -13.97 2.62
CA VAL A 267 -1.28 -15.04 2.36
C VAL A 267 -1.29 -16.03 3.52
N PHE A 268 -2.43 -16.13 4.18
CA PHE A 268 -2.67 -17.05 5.27
C PHE A 268 -3.06 -18.44 4.75
N PRO A 269 -2.51 -19.50 5.37
CA PRO A 269 -2.83 -20.87 4.99
C PRO A 269 -4.28 -21.23 5.31
N SER A 270 -4.81 -22.19 4.57
CA SER A 270 -6.12 -22.78 4.85
C SER A 270 -6.10 -24.27 4.55
N PRO A 271 -6.63 -25.12 5.47
CA PRO A 271 -6.72 -26.57 5.25
C PRO A 271 -7.68 -26.95 4.11
N LYS A 272 -8.51 -26.02 3.61
CA LYS A 272 -9.36 -26.27 2.43
C LYS A 272 -8.58 -26.22 1.11
N VAL A 273 -7.43 -25.54 1.10
CA VAL A 273 -6.68 -25.20 -0.11
C VAL A 273 -5.33 -25.94 -0.15
N SER A 274 -4.73 -26.22 1.01
CA SER A 274 -3.45 -26.93 1.11
C SER A 274 -3.56 -28.14 2.03
N ASP A 275 -2.91 -29.23 1.61
CA ASP A 275 -2.80 -30.49 2.36
C ASP A 275 -1.58 -30.52 3.30
N THR A 276 -0.78 -29.44 3.33
CA THR A 276 0.44 -29.40 4.16
C THR A 276 0.08 -29.21 5.63
N VAL A 277 0.45 -30.19 6.45
CA VAL A 277 0.09 -30.18 7.88
C VAL A 277 0.89 -29.19 8.72
N VAL A 278 2.09 -28.79 8.30
CA VAL A 278 2.98 -27.92 9.08
C VAL A 278 2.76 -26.42 8.88
N GLU A 279 1.82 -26.01 8.03
CA GLU A 279 1.56 -24.59 7.75
C GLU A 279 1.21 -23.75 8.99
N PRO A 280 0.46 -24.25 10.00
CA PRO A 280 0.21 -23.48 11.22
C PRO A 280 1.48 -23.14 11.99
N TYR A 281 2.52 -24.01 11.97
CA TYR A 281 3.82 -23.68 12.57
C TYR A 281 4.47 -22.50 11.85
N ASN A 282 4.57 -22.59 10.52
CA ASN A 282 5.17 -21.55 9.71
C ASN A 282 4.42 -20.21 9.86
N ALA A 283 3.08 -20.27 9.94
CA ALA A 283 2.25 -19.08 10.10
C ALA A 283 2.43 -18.41 11.46
N THR A 284 2.41 -19.16 12.57
CA THR A 284 2.63 -18.62 13.92
C THR A 284 3.99 -17.93 14.04
N LEU A 285 5.04 -18.61 13.58
CA LEU A 285 6.40 -18.05 13.61
C LEU A 285 6.54 -16.80 12.74
N SER A 286 5.84 -16.77 11.61
CA SER A 286 5.89 -15.60 10.73
C SER A 286 5.08 -14.42 11.26
N VAL A 287 3.91 -14.67 11.86
CA VAL A 287 3.10 -13.62 12.49
C VAL A 287 3.89 -12.95 13.61
N HIS A 288 4.57 -13.73 14.44
CA HIS A 288 5.45 -13.19 15.49
C HIS A 288 6.43 -12.14 14.95
N GLN A 289 7.11 -12.45 13.83
CA GLN A 289 8.05 -11.52 13.19
C GLN A 289 7.36 -10.33 12.50
N LEU A 290 6.16 -10.52 11.96
CA LEU A 290 5.40 -9.46 11.29
C LEU A 290 4.88 -8.41 12.28
N VAL A 291 4.46 -8.83 13.48
CA VAL A 291 3.93 -7.93 14.53
C VAL A 291 4.95 -6.85 14.91
N GLU A 292 6.25 -7.15 14.87
CA GLU A 292 7.30 -6.22 15.29
C GLU A 292 7.92 -5.44 14.12
N ASN A 293 8.03 -6.08 12.94
CA ASN A 293 8.82 -5.53 11.84
C ASN A 293 8.01 -4.95 10.68
N ALA A 294 6.72 -5.28 10.55
CA ALA A 294 5.86 -4.73 9.51
C ALA A 294 5.10 -3.49 10.02
N ASP A 295 4.96 -2.47 9.18
CA ASP A 295 4.12 -1.32 9.51
C ASP A 295 2.69 -1.53 9.04
N GLU A 296 2.46 -2.20 7.89
CA GLU A 296 1.13 -2.51 7.36
C GLU A 296 1.08 -3.97 6.88
N CYS A 297 0.07 -4.75 7.30
CA CYS A 297 -0.11 -6.13 6.86
C CYS A 297 -1.50 -6.33 6.26
N MET A 298 -1.55 -6.48 4.93
CA MET A 298 -2.76 -6.81 4.20
C MET A 298 -2.98 -8.32 4.27
N VAL A 299 -3.99 -8.73 5.03
CA VAL A 299 -4.30 -10.13 5.28
C VAL A 299 -5.11 -10.71 4.12
N LEU A 300 -4.58 -11.76 3.51
CA LEU A 300 -5.23 -12.49 2.42
C LEU A 300 -5.45 -13.94 2.87
N ASP A 301 -6.68 -14.35 3.12
CA ASP A 301 -7.00 -15.70 3.57
C ASP A 301 -7.43 -16.58 2.39
N ASN A 302 -6.68 -17.66 2.16
CA ASN A 302 -7.03 -18.66 1.15
C ASN A 302 -8.42 -19.29 1.39
N GLU A 303 -8.87 -19.38 2.63
CA GLU A 303 -10.20 -19.89 2.96
C GLU A 303 -11.30 -18.98 2.40
N ALA A 304 -11.18 -17.67 2.64
CA ALA A 304 -12.14 -16.68 2.16
C ALA A 304 -12.10 -16.56 0.63
N LEU A 305 -10.91 -16.54 0.05
CA LEU A 305 -10.73 -16.51 -1.41
C LEU A 305 -11.38 -17.72 -2.09
N TYR A 306 -11.22 -18.92 -1.51
CA TYR A 306 -11.87 -20.13 -2.01
C TYR A 306 -13.39 -20.06 -1.88
N ASP A 307 -13.90 -19.63 -0.73
CA ASP A 307 -15.34 -19.50 -0.49
C ASP A 307 -15.98 -18.44 -1.42
N ILE A 308 -15.29 -17.34 -1.71
CA ILE A 308 -15.72 -16.33 -2.70
C ILE A 308 -15.79 -16.94 -4.11
N CYS A 309 -14.74 -17.65 -4.53
CA CYS A 309 -14.69 -18.28 -5.85
C CYS A 309 -15.81 -19.32 -6.02
N PHE A 310 -16.01 -20.16 -5.00
CA PHE A 310 -16.97 -21.24 -5.03
C PHE A 310 -18.42 -20.75 -4.88
N ARG A 311 -18.72 -19.91 -3.88
CA ARG A 311 -20.09 -19.49 -3.56
C ARG A 311 -20.55 -18.27 -4.36
N THR A 312 -19.70 -17.25 -4.47
CA THR A 312 -20.06 -15.96 -5.08
C THR A 312 -19.85 -15.98 -6.60
N LEU A 313 -18.68 -16.44 -7.07
CA LEU A 313 -18.40 -16.54 -8.50
C LEU A 313 -18.98 -17.79 -9.17
N LYS A 314 -19.46 -18.76 -8.37
CA LYS A 314 -20.07 -20.03 -8.81
C LYS A 314 -19.12 -20.90 -9.64
N LEU A 315 -17.83 -20.89 -9.31
CA LEU A 315 -16.83 -21.76 -9.92
C LEU A 315 -16.86 -23.12 -9.22
N ALA A 316 -17.12 -24.19 -9.97
CA ALA A 316 -17.23 -25.54 -9.41
C ALA A 316 -15.90 -26.06 -8.84
N THR A 317 -14.78 -25.67 -9.46
CA THR A 317 -13.42 -26.06 -9.06
C THR A 317 -12.50 -24.84 -9.14
N PRO A 318 -12.40 -24.04 -8.06
CA PRO A 318 -11.50 -22.89 -8.00
C PRO A 318 -10.04 -23.33 -8.15
N THR A 319 -9.29 -22.66 -9.04
CA THR A 319 -7.85 -22.90 -9.23
C THR A 319 -7.04 -21.79 -8.58
N PHE A 320 -5.75 -22.02 -8.28
CA PHE A 320 -4.85 -20.94 -7.80
C PHE A 320 -4.83 -19.72 -8.73
N GLY A 321 -5.02 -19.90 -10.03
CA GLY A 321 -5.16 -18.79 -10.97
C GLY A 321 -6.37 -17.89 -10.69
N ASP A 322 -7.49 -18.48 -10.25
CA ASP A 322 -8.70 -17.73 -9.89
C ASP A 322 -8.52 -16.97 -8.57
N LEU A 323 -7.89 -17.60 -7.56
CA LEU A 323 -7.55 -16.94 -6.30
C LEU A 323 -6.58 -15.78 -6.54
N ASN A 324 -5.52 -16.02 -7.31
CA ASN A 324 -4.52 -14.99 -7.64
C ASN A 324 -5.13 -13.84 -8.43
N HIS A 325 -6.17 -14.08 -9.25
CA HIS A 325 -6.89 -13.00 -9.92
C HIS A 325 -7.60 -12.08 -8.92
N LEU A 326 -8.29 -12.63 -7.91
CA LEU A 326 -8.91 -11.85 -6.84
C LEU A 326 -7.89 -11.06 -6.01
N ILE A 327 -6.76 -11.69 -5.68
CA ILE A 327 -5.68 -11.04 -4.94
C ILE A 327 -5.11 -9.88 -5.77
N SER A 328 -4.82 -10.10 -7.06
CA SER A 328 -4.28 -9.06 -7.94
C SER A 328 -5.21 -7.86 -8.10
N ALA A 329 -6.53 -8.08 -8.15
CA ALA A 329 -7.53 -7.02 -8.20
C ALA A 329 -7.54 -6.19 -6.90
N THR A 330 -7.45 -6.86 -5.74
CA THR A 330 -7.34 -6.21 -4.44
C THR A 330 -6.04 -5.42 -4.30
N MET A 331 -4.89 -5.99 -4.66
CA MET A 331 -3.59 -5.31 -4.66
C MET A 331 -3.58 -4.09 -5.58
N SER A 332 -4.16 -4.21 -6.78
CA SER A 332 -4.33 -3.08 -7.70
C SER A 332 -5.19 -1.98 -7.08
N GLY A 333 -6.27 -2.35 -6.38
CA GLY A 333 -7.13 -1.45 -5.63
C GLY A 333 -6.42 -0.70 -4.52
N VAL A 334 -5.70 -1.40 -3.65
CA VAL A 334 -4.92 -0.84 -2.53
C VAL A 334 -3.84 0.12 -3.02
N THR A 335 -3.12 -0.28 -4.07
CA THR A 335 -2.03 0.54 -4.63
C THR A 335 -2.51 1.67 -5.55
N CYS A 336 -3.82 1.78 -5.81
CA CYS A 336 -4.39 2.77 -6.70
C CYS A 336 -4.08 4.20 -6.25
N CYS A 337 -4.16 4.49 -4.95
CA CYS A 337 -3.90 5.83 -4.38
C CYS A 337 -2.43 6.26 -4.53
N LEU A 338 -1.53 5.29 -4.71
CA LEU A 338 -0.10 5.51 -4.91
C LEU A 338 0.19 5.74 -6.40
N ARG A 339 -0.40 4.90 -7.27
CA ARG A 339 -0.14 4.86 -8.72
C ARG A 339 -0.84 5.93 -9.53
N PHE A 340 -1.96 6.45 -9.05
CA PHE A 340 -2.72 7.49 -9.75
C PHE A 340 -2.86 8.74 -8.88
N PRO A 341 -2.95 9.92 -9.50
CA PRO A 341 -3.21 11.15 -8.75
C PRO A 341 -4.61 11.06 -8.11
N GLY A 342 -4.63 11.08 -6.77
CA GLY A 342 -5.84 11.09 -5.95
C GLY A 342 -5.74 12.15 -4.85
N GLN A 343 -6.88 12.64 -4.37
CA GLN A 343 -6.94 13.69 -3.35
C GLN A 343 -6.54 13.20 -1.94
N LEU A 344 -6.80 11.92 -1.62
CA LEU A 344 -6.59 11.31 -0.30
C LEU A 344 -5.65 10.09 -0.39
N ASN A 345 -4.89 9.80 0.69
CA ASN A 345 -3.94 8.67 0.80
C ASN A 345 -2.86 8.62 -0.30
N SER A 346 -2.21 9.75 -0.54
CA SER A 346 -1.19 9.90 -1.59
C SER A 346 0.16 9.21 -1.33
N ASP A 347 0.34 8.56 -0.19
CA ASP A 347 1.61 8.03 0.30
C ASP A 347 1.36 6.87 1.26
N LEU A 348 2.27 5.89 1.30
CA LEU A 348 2.19 4.75 2.23
C LEU A 348 2.11 5.24 3.68
N ARG A 349 2.96 6.18 4.07
CA ARG A 349 2.95 6.73 5.45
C ARG A 349 1.62 7.37 5.84
N LYS A 350 0.93 8.03 4.90
CA LYS A 350 -0.40 8.62 5.18
C LYS A 350 -1.48 7.55 5.30
N LEU A 351 -1.35 6.46 4.56
CA LEU A 351 -2.26 5.32 4.68
C LEU A 351 -2.13 4.69 6.06
N ALA A 352 -0.91 4.38 6.51
CA ALA A 352 -0.62 3.90 7.85
C ALA A 352 -1.20 4.79 8.95
N VAL A 353 -0.88 6.10 8.93
CA VAL A 353 -1.35 7.03 9.97
C VAL A 353 -2.87 7.11 10.06
N ASN A 354 -3.59 6.91 8.94
CA ASN A 354 -5.05 6.93 8.94
C ASN A 354 -5.69 5.61 9.38
N LEU A 355 -4.98 4.49 9.24
CA LEU A 355 -5.52 3.15 9.47
C LEU A 355 -5.04 2.50 10.77
N ILE A 356 -3.90 2.93 11.30
CA ILE A 356 -3.24 2.29 12.44
C ILE A 356 -3.33 3.23 13.65
N PRO A 357 -4.28 3.00 14.57
CA PRO A 357 -4.31 3.72 15.83
C PRO A 357 -3.21 3.23 16.77
N PHE A 358 -2.90 1.94 16.75
CA PHE A 358 -1.92 1.30 17.64
C PHE A 358 -0.90 0.49 16.84
N PRO A 359 0.41 0.58 17.14
CA PRO A 359 1.47 -0.03 16.32
C PRO A 359 1.33 -1.53 16.09
N ARG A 360 0.88 -2.32 17.08
CA ARG A 360 0.71 -3.78 16.94
C ARG A 360 -0.53 -4.18 16.13
N LEU A 361 -1.54 -3.32 16.08
CA LEU A 361 -2.82 -3.58 15.40
C LEU A 361 -2.81 -3.08 13.97
N HIS A 362 -1.87 -3.58 13.16
CA HIS A 362 -1.67 -3.17 11.77
C HIS A 362 -2.08 -4.24 10.74
N PHE A 363 -2.85 -5.24 11.17
CA PHE A 363 -3.40 -6.28 10.29
C PHE A 363 -4.76 -5.82 9.73
N PHE A 364 -4.85 -5.73 8.41
CA PHE A 364 -6.03 -5.24 7.72
C PHE A 364 -6.80 -6.34 7.01
N MET A 365 -8.11 -6.31 7.20
CA MET A 365 -9.07 -7.05 6.38
C MET A 365 -9.29 -6.30 5.08
N VAL A 366 -8.96 -6.92 3.96
CA VAL A 366 -9.19 -6.33 2.64
C VAL A 366 -10.44 -6.93 1.98
N GLY A 367 -11.13 -6.11 1.20
CA GLY A 367 -12.31 -6.51 0.44
C GLY A 367 -12.32 -5.87 -0.95
N PHE A 368 -12.95 -6.53 -1.90
CA PHE A 368 -13.09 -6.01 -3.26
C PHE A 368 -14.54 -6.11 -3.72
N ALA A 369 -15.02 -5.06 -4.36
CA ALA A 369 -16.31 -5.05 -5.03
C ALA A 369 -16.18 -4.37 -6.41
N PRO A 370 -16.92 -4.81 -7.42
CA PRO A 370 -17.92 -5.87 -7.39
C PRO A 370 -17.33 -7.27 -7.59
N LEU A 371 -17.86 -8.25 -6.86
CA LEU A 371 -17.60 -9.67 -7.12
C LEU A 371 -18.79 -10.25 -7.87
N THR A 372 -18.70 -10.30 -9.19
CA THR A 372 -19.78 -10.81 -10.05
C THR A 372 -19.28 -11.96 -10.91
N SER A 373 -20.08 -13.02 -11.00
CA SER A 373 -19.80 -14.12 -11.93
C SER A 373 -19.82 -13.61 -13.39
N ARG A 374 -19.02 -14.24 -14.26
CA ARG A 374 -18.94 -13.89 -15.70
C ARG A 374 -20.31 -13.89 -16.40
N GLY A 375 -21.24 -14.74 -15.95
CA GLY A 375 -22.60 -14.82 -16.50
C GLY A 375 -23.57 -13.77 -15.96
N SER A 376 -23.35 -13.24 -14.75
CA SER A 376 -24.22 -12.24 -14.12
C SER A 376 -23.78 -10.80 -14.37
N GLN A 377 -22.54 -10.59 -14.83
CA GLN A 377 -21.94 -9.27 -15.04
C GLN A 377 -22.72 -8.39 -16.03
N GLN A 378 -23.40 -8.99 -17.02
CA GLN A 378 -24.18 -8.23 -18.02
C GLN A 378 -25.54 -7.74 -17.51
N TYR A 379 -26.07 -8.36 -16.45
CA TYR A 379 -27.43 -8.10 -15.95
C TYR A 379 -27.47 -7.18 -14.73
N ARG A 380 -26.33 -6.91 -14.10
CA ARG A 380 -26.26 -6.11 -12.87
C ARG A 380 -25.79 -4.69 -13.18
N ALA A 381 -26.63 -3.70 -12.87
CA ALA A 381 -26.24 -2.30 -12.93
C ALA A 381 -25.39 -1.97 -11.70
N LEU A 382 -24.09 -1.76 -11.90
CA LEU A 382 -23.21 -1.31 -10.83
C LEU A 382 -23.55 0.15 -10.49
N THR A 383 -23.91 0.41 -9.24
CA THR A 383 -24.17 1.77 -8.70
C THR A 383 -23.34 1.98 -7.44
N VAL A 384 -23.10 3.24 -7.05
CA VAL A 384 -22.34 3.55 -5.83
C VAL A 384 -22.96 2.91 -4.58
N PRO A 385 -24.29 2.98 -4.34
CA PRO A 385 -24.90 2.32 -3.19
C PRO A 385 -24.72 0.80 -3.18
N GLU A 386 -24.79 0.14 -4.34
CA GLU A 386 -24.54 -1.31 -4.43
C GLU A 386 -23.09 -1.70 -4.13
N LEU A 387 -22.13 -0.88 -4.60
CA LEU A 387 -20.71 -1.08 -4.28
C LEU A 387 -20.45 -0.90 -2.79
N THR A 388 -20.98 0.17 -2.19
CA THR A 388 -20.88 0.40 -0.75
C THR A 388 -21.59 -0.70 0.04
N GLN A 389 -22.74 -1.22 -0.38
CA GLN A 389 -23.37 -2.32 0.35
C GLN A 389 -22.55 -3.62 0.26
N GLN A 390 -21.97 -3.91 -0.91
CA GLN A 390 -21.13 -5.09 -1.11
C GLN A 390 -19.83 -5.05 -0.33
N MET A 391 -19.20 -3.88 -0.21
CA MET A 391 -17.94 -3.75 0.51
C MET A 391 -18.04 -4.10 2.00
N TRP A 392 -19.19 -3.87 2.64
CA TRP A 392 -19.44 -4.18 4.06
C TRP A 392 -20.14 -5.54 4.25
N ASP A 393 -20.33 -6.31 3.19
CA ASP A 393 -20.83 -7.69 3.29
C ASP A 393 -19.68 -8.62 3.67
N ALA A 394 -19.87 -9.44 4.70
CA ALA A 394 -18.89 -10.40 5.19
C ALA A 394 -18.43 -11.37 4.07
N LYS A 395 -19.31 -11.64 3.10
CA LYS A 395 -19.02 -12.53 1.96
C LYS A 395 -17.99 -12.00 0.97
N ASN A 396 -17.72 -10.69 0.99
CA ASN A 396 -16.79 -10.05 0.06
C ASN A 396 -15.45 -9.72 0.72
N MET A 397 -15.28 -10.09 2.00
CA MET A 397 -14.02 -9.96 2.70
C MET A 397 -13.08 -11.07 2.26
N MET A 398 -11.82 -10.71 2.01
CA MET A 398 -10.75 -11.63 1.65
C MET A 398 -10.10 -12.27 2.87
N CYS A 399 -10.66 -12.04 4.06
CA CYS A 399 -10.27 -12.70 5.31
C CYS A 399 -11.50 -13.45 5.84
N ALA A 400 -11.33 -14.71 6.27
CA ALA A 400 -12.45 -15.51 6.77
C ALA A 400 -12.76 -15.18 8.23
N ALA A 401 -13.21 -13.94 8.46
CA ALA A 401 -13.71 -13.45 9.72
C ALA A 401 -15.00 -12.68 9.46
N ASP A 402 -16.01 -12.83 10.32
CA ASP A 402 -17.24 -12.03 10.20
C ASP A 402 -17.02 -10.66 10.85
N PRO A 403 -17.06 -9.54 10.09
CA PRO A 403 -16.88 -8.23 10.68
C PRO A 403 -17.96 -7.84 11.68
N ARG A 404 -19.10 -8.55 11.72
CA ARG A 404 -20.18 -8.30 12.67
C ARG A 404 -19.87 -8.82 14.08
N HIS A 405 -18.91 -9.73 14.22
CA HIS A 405 -18.49 -10.23 15.53
C HIS A 405 -17.47 -9.32 16.21
N GLY A 406 -17.02 -8.27 15.54
CA GLY A 406 -16.08 -7.28 16.07
C GLY A 406 -16.53 -5.85 15.83
N ARG A 407 -15.61 -4.92 16.08
CA ARG A 407 -15.78 -3.50 15.80
C ARG A 407 -14.64 -3.01 14.89
N TYR A 408 -14.98 -2.11 13.97
CA TYR A 408 -14.00 -1.42 13.15
C TYR A 408 -13.34 -0.30 13.94
N LEU A 409 -12.02 -0.39 14.10
CA LEU A 409 -11.18 0.69 14.59
C LEU A 409 -11.13 1.80 13.54
N THR A 410 -10.69 1.45 12.33
CA THR A 410 -10.57 2.36 11.19
C THR A 410 -10.97 1.64 9.91
N ALA A 411 -11.38 2.39 8.89
CA ALA A 411 -11.57 1.83 7.57
C ALA A 411 -11.23 2.83 6.46
N SER A 412 -10.77 2.32 5.32
CA SER A 412 -10.59 3.08 4.10
C SER A 412 -11.33 2.43 2.94
N ALA A 413 -12.09 3.24 2.22
CA ALA A 413 -12.83 2.87 1.03
C ALA A 413 -12.21 3.58 -0.17
N MET A 414 -11.64 2.81 -1.10
CA MET A 414 -11.06 3.32 -2.34
C MET A 414 -11.99 3.01 -3.49
N PHE A 415 -12.67 4.03 -3.99
CA PHE A 415 -13.53 3.92 -5.16
C PHE A 415 -12.77 4.25 -6.43
N ARG A 416 -13.03 3.49 -7.50
CA ARG A 416 -12.41 3.63 -8.81
C ARG A 416 -13.47 3.76 -9.89
N GLY A 417 -13.28 4.70 -10.80
CA GLY A 417 -14.18 5.00 -11.91
C GLY A 417 -14.88 6.35 -11.76
N LYS A 418 -15.57 6.76 -12.83
CA LYS A 418 -16.26 8.05 -12.88
C LYS A 418 -17.52 8.04 -12.03
N MET A 419 -17.46 8.66 -10.86
CA MET A 419 -18.58 8.77 -9.92
C MET A 419 -18.61 10.13 -9.23
N SER A 420 -19.77 10.46 -8.64
CA SER A 420 -19.94 11.69 -7.87
C SER A 420 -19.35 11.50 -6.47
N THR A 421 -18.37 12.32 -6.10
CA THR A 421 -17.79 12.30 -4.73
C THR A 421 -18.85 12.54 -3.66
N LYS A 422 -19.82 13.41 -3.94
CA LYS A 422 -20.96 13.67 -3.04
C LYS A 422 -21.79 12.40 -2.77
N GLU A 423 -22.05 11.61 -3.80
CA GLU A 423 -22.85 10.37 -3.66
C GLU A 423 -22.09 9.32 -2.84
N VAL A 424 -20.77 9.21 -3.07
CA VAL A 424 -19.89 8.35 -2.27
C VAL A 424 -19.96 8.74 -0.80
N ASP A 425 -19.75 10.01 -0.48
CA ASP A 425 -19.74 10.49 0.90
C ASP A 425 -21.10 10.29 1.60
N GLU A 426 -22.21 10.55 0.91
CA GLU A 426 -23.56 10.28 1.43
C GLU A 426 -23.79 8.80 1.74
N GLN A 427 -23.34 7.88 0.87
CA GLN A 427 -23.48 6.44 1.12
C GLN A 427 -22.58 5.96 2.27
N MET A 428 -21.38 6.51 2.40
CA MET A 428 -20.46 6.19 3.49
C MET A 428 -21.03 6.59 4.85
N ILE A 429 -21.57 7.82 4.96
CA ILE A 429 -22.25 8.31 6.16
C ILE A 429 -23.48 7.46 6.47
N ASN A 430 -24.26 7.07 5.45
CA ASN A 430 -25.43 6.20 5.63
C ASN A 430 -25.06 4.84 6.22
N VAL A 431 -23.95 4.23 5.77
CA VAL A 431 -23.47 2.96 6.33
C VAL A 431 -23.00 3.15 7.77
N GLN A 432 -22.22 4.20 8.07
CA GLN A 432 -21.79 4.49 9.44
C GLN A 432 -22.98 4.67 10.39
N ASN A 433 -23.99 5.46 10.00
CA ASN A 433 -25.16 5.73 10.83
C ASN A 433 -26.04 4.48 11.05
N LYS A 434 -26.17 3.60 10.05
CA LYS A 434 -26.94 2.35 10.18
C LYS A 434 -26.25 1.32 11.05
N ASN A 435 -24.91 1.32 11.03
CA ASN A 435 -24.06 0.30 11.62
C ASN A 435 -23.21 0.87 12.75
N SER A 436 -23.67 1.93 13.43
CA SER A 436 -22.86 2.68 14.41
C SER A 436 -22.29 1.78 15.51
N SER A 437 -23.03 0.75 15.93
CA SER A 437 -22.59 -0.25 16.92
C SER A 437 -21.38 -1.09 16.50
N TYR A 438 -21.11 -1.18 15.19
CA TYR A 438 -19.96 -1.92 14.65
C TYR A 438 -18.75 -1.01 14.43
N PHE A 439 -18.87 0.29 14.66
CA PHE A 439 -17.75 1.22 14.62
C PHE A 439 -17.42 1.62 16.05
N VAL A 440 -16.13 1.78 16.31
CA VAL A 440 -15.67 2.28 17.59
C VAL A 440 -16.03 3.75 17.77
N GLU A 441 -16.57 4.10 18.94
CA GLU A 441 -17.08 5.44 19.25
C GLU A 441 -15.97 6.43 19.61
N TRP A 442 -14.89 5.96 20.25
CA TRP A 442 -13.76 6.80 20.70
C TRP A 442 -12.82 7.26 19.57
N ILE A 443 -12.94 6.70 18.35
CA ILE A 443 -12.28 7.24 17.14
C ILE A 443 -13.30 8.00 16.29
N PRO A 444 -13.40 9.33 16.41
CA PRO A 444 -14.28 10.11 15.57
C PRO A 444 -13.82 10.07 14.10
N ASN A 445 -14.77 9.98 13.16
CA ASN A 445 -14.50 10.00 11.71
C ASN A 445 -13.48 8.95 11.24
N ASN A 446 -13.62 7.72 11.73
CA ASN A 446 -12.72 6.59 11.48
C ASN A 446 -12.76 6.00 10.07
N VAL A 447 -13.74 6.36 9.24
CA VAL A 447 -13.82 5.90 7.86
C VAL A 447 -13.38 6.98 6.88
N LYS A 448 -12.43 6.64 5.99
CA LYS A 448 -11.93 7.53 4.93
C LYS A 448 -12.30 7.02 3.54
N SER A 449 -13.00 7.84 2.76
CA SER A 449 -13.26 7.59 1.35
C SER A 449 -12.19 8.23 0.46
N SER A 450 -11.83 7.56 -0.63
CA SER A 450 -11.00 8.12 -1.69
C SER A 450 -11.59 7.72 -3.03
N VAL A 451 -11.46 8.61 -4.03
CA VAL A 451 -12.01 8.40 -5.37
C VAL A 451 -10.91 8.59 -6.40
N CYS A 452 -10.75 7.62 -7.29
CA CYS A 452 -9.89 7.68 -8.45
C CYS A 452 -10.72 7.60 -9.73
N ASP A 453 -10.47 8.50 -10.68
CA ASP A 453 -11.24 8.56 -11.93
C ASP A 453 -10.93 7.37 -12.89
N ILE A 454 -9.82 6.68 -12.69
CA ILE A 454 -9.38 5.57 -13.55
C ILE A 454 -9.93 4.24 -13.01
N PRO A 455 -10.89 3.63 -13.73
CA PRO A 455 -11.42 2.33 -13.33
C PRO A 455 -10.42 1.21 -13.65
N PRO A 456 -10.52 0.06 -12.96
CA PRO A 456 -9.74 -1.12 -13.32
C PRO A 456 -10.19 -1.70 -14.67
N LYS A 457 -9.29 -2.43 -15.34
CA LYS A 457 -9.55 -3.02 -16.66
C LYS A 457 -10.73 -4.00 -16.60
N GLY A 458 -11.68 -3.85 -17.54
CA GLY A 458 -12.87 -4.71 -17.65
C GLY A 458 -14.05 -4.32 -16.76
N LEU A 459 -13.91 -3.29 -15.91
CA LEU A 459 -14.99 -2.77 -15.07
C LEU A 459 -15.16 -1.26 -15.29
N LYS A 460 -16.38 -0.76 -15.14
CA LYS A 460 -16.66 0.70 -15.20
C LYS A 460 -16.45 1.38 -13.86
N MET A 461 -16.75 0.66 -12.79
CA MET A 461 -16.59 1.10 -11.41
C MET A 461 -16.18 -0.10 -10.57
N ALA A 462 -15.33 0.17 -9.58
CA ALA A 462 -14.92 -0.79 -8.57
C ALA A 462 -14.68 -0.06 -7.26
N SER A 463 -14.63 -0.81 -6.19
CA SER A 463 -14.26 -0.31 -4.88
C SER A 463 -13.45 -1.34 -4.12
N THR A 464 -12.49 -0.85 -3.35
CA THR A 464 -11.61 -1.65 -2.53
C THR A 464 -11.73 -1.18 -1.10
N PHE A 465 -11.94 -2.13 -0.21
CA PHE A 465 -12.10 -1.91 1.21
C PHE A 465 -10.82 -2.34 1.92
N ILE A 466 -10.34 -1.50 2.85
CA ILE A 466 -9.34 -1.85 3.84
C ILE A 466 -9.95 -1.52 5.19
N GLY A 467 -10.17 -2.53 6.02
CA GLY A 467 -10.72 -2.35 7.37
C GLY A 467 -9.73 -2.85 8.41
N ASN A 468 -9.46 -2.02 9.42
CA ASN A 468 -8.85 -2.46 10.66
C ASN A 468 -9.99 -2.83 11.62
N SER A 469 -10.25 -4.12 11.76
CA SER A 469 -11.36 -4.66 12.54
C SER A 469 -10.84 -5.62 13.59
N THR A 470 -11.40 -5.56 14.79
CA THR A 470 -11.08 -6.51 15.87
C THR A 470 -11.49 -7.94 15.52
N SER A 471 -12.40 -8.14 14.56
CA SER A 471 -12.81 -9.47 14.09
C SER A 471 -11.67 -10.29 13.47
N ILE A 472 -10.55 -9.66 13.09
CA ILE A 472 -9.35 -10.36 12.58
C ILE A 472 -8.83 -11.41 13.60
N GLN A 473 -9.14 -11.24 14.89
CA GLN A 473 -8.80 -12.21 15.93
C GLN A 473 -9.32 -13.63 15.66
N GLU A 474 -10.43 -13.81 14.94
CA GLU A 474 -10.98 -15.13 14.61
C GLU A 474 -10.00 -15.94 13.75
N MET A 475 -9.33 -15.26 12.82
CA MET A 475 -8.32 -15.87 11.95
C MET A 475 -7.10 -16.29 12.77
N PHE A 476 -6.59 -15.41 13.64
CA PHE A 476 -5.47 -15.73 14.52
C PHE A 476 -5.80 -16.87 15.49
N ARG A 477 -7.02 -16.88 16.06
CA ARG A 477 -7.50 -17.96 16.93
C ARG A 477 -7.54 -19.29 16.18
N ARG A 478 -8.01 -19.32 14.93
CA ARG A 478 -8.01 -20.52 14.09
C ARG A 478 -6.60 -21.08 13.86
N VAL A 479 -5.63 -20.21 13.55
CA VAL A 479 -4.22 -20.62 13.36
C VAL A 479 -3.62 -21.10 14.68
N SER A 480 -3.87 -20.38 15.77
CA SER A 480 -3.41 -20.72 17.12
C SER A 480 -3.95 -22.08 17.58
N GLU A 481 -5.26 -22.36 17.41
CA GLU A 481 -5.85 -23.67 17.77
C GLU A 481 -5.20 -24.84 17.02
N GLN A 482 -4.94 -24.67 15.72
CA GLN A 482 -4.26 -25.69 14.90
C GLN A 482 -2.80 -25.87 15.33
N PHE A 483 -2.10 -24.78 15.61
CA PHE A 483 -0.75 -24.78 16.15
C PHE A 483 -0.69 -25.54 17.48
N THR A 484 -1.53 -25.17 18.46
CA THR A 484 -1.56 -25.78 19.78
C THR A 484 -1.88 -27.28 19.69
N ALA A 485 -2.80 -27.69 18.80
CA ALA A 485 -3.16 -29.09 18.60
C ALA A 485 -1.96 -29.93 18.12
N MET A 486 -1.10 -29.37 17.26
CA MET A 486 0.13 -30.03 16.80
C MET A 486 1.24 -29.96 17.85
N PHE A 487 1.45 -28.80 18.47
CA PHE A 487 2.54 -28.55 19.41
C PHE A 487 2.40 -29.38 20.69
N ARG A 488 1.16 -29.57 21.19
CA ARG A 488 0.89 -30.49 22.31
C ARG A 488 1.34 -31.93 22.04
N ARG A 489 1.36 -32.36 20.78
CA ARG A 489 1.82 -33.70 20.36
C ARG A 489 3.28 -33.72 19.93
N LYS A 490 3.95 -32.57 19.91
CA LYS A 490 5.30 -32.38 19.36
C LYS A 490 5.46 -32.97 17.94
N ALA A 491 4.40 -32.92 17.15
CA ALA A 491 4.41 -33.48 15.80
C ALA A 491 5.29 -32.61 14.89
N PHE A 492 6.15 -33.24 14.07
CA PHE A 492 7.05 -32.57 13.12
C PHE A 492 8.06 -31.57 13.71
N LEU A 493 8.13 -31.43 15.04
CA LEU A 493 9.01 -30.47 15.71
C LEU A 493 10.50 -30.70 15.41
N HIS A 494 10.91 -31.97 15.26
CA HIS A 494 12.27 -32.36 14.89
C HIS A 494 12.76 -31.80 13.54
N TRP A 495 11.87 -31.39 12.64
CA TRP A 495 12.27 -30.74 11.39
C TRP A 495 12.75 -29.31 11.63
N TYR A 496 12.23 -28.63 12.65
CA TYR A 496 12.60 -27.25 12.99
C TYR A 496 13.80 -27.24 13.92
N THR A 497 13.79 -28.09 14.96
CA THR A 497 14.92 -28.19 15.90
C THR A 497 16.18 -28.77 15.25
N GLY A 498 16.02 -29.59 14.20
CA GLY A 498 17.14 -30.07 13.39
C GLY A 498 17.87 -28.97 12.62
N GLU A 499 17.24 -27.82 12.40
CA GLU A 499 17.82 -26.66 11.71
C GLU A 499 18.37 -25.60 12.68
N GLY A 500 18.40 -25.90 13.99
CA GLY A 500 19.00 -25.05 15.02
C GLY A 500 18.00 -24.22 15.84
N MET A 501 16.70 -24.38 15.61
CA MET A 501 15.64 -23.66 16.34
C MET A 501 15.34 -24.29 17.71
N ASP A 502 15.15 -23.48 18.76
CA ASP A 502 14.76 -23.99 20.08
C ASP A 502 13.23 -24.22 20.17
N GLU A 503 12.79 -25.19 20.98
CA GLU A 503 11.37 -25.36 21.33
C GLU A 503 10.81 -24.13 22.07
N MET A 504 11.68 -23.34 22.73
CA MET A 504 11.29 -22.12 23.42
C MET A 504 10.73 -21.06 22.45
N GLU A 505 11.33 -20.91 21.26
CA GLU A 505 10.88 -19.97 20.23
C GLU A 505 9.44 -20.25 19.77
N PHE A 506 9.03 -21.53 19.73
CA PHE A 506 7.64 -21.90 19.43
C PHE A 506 6.68 -21.39 20.50
N THR A 507 7.08 -21.51 21.77
CA THR A 507 6.26 -21.08 22.90
C THR A 507 6.15 -19.56 22.96
N GLU A 508 7.25 -18.85 22.65
CA GLU A 508 7.28 -17.39 22.55
C GLU A 508 6.37 -16.89 21.42
N ALA A 509 6.44 -17.50 20.24
CA ALA A 509 5.58 -17.14 19.12
C ALA A 509 4.09 -17.44 19.40
N GLU A 510 3.78 -18.56 20.07
CA GLU A 510 2.41 -18.87 20.51
C GLU A 510 1.90 -17.84 21.52
N SER A 511 2.74 -17.48 22.51
CA SER A 511 2.40 -16.45 23.51
C SER A 511 2.13 -15.11 22.85
N ASN A 512 3.03 -14.63 21.98
CA ASN A 512 2.89 -13.33 21.32
C ASN A 512 1.61 -13.27 20.46
N MET A 513 1.28 -14.36 19.75
CA MET A 513 0.03 -14.40 18.98
C MET A 513 -1.21 -14.40 19.90
N ASN A 514 -1.16 -15.06 21.05
CA ASN A 514 -2.26 -15.01 22.01
C ASN A 514 -2.40 -13.62 22.66
N ASP A 515 -1.27 -12.94 22.93
CA ASP A 515 -1.25 -11.57 23.43
C ASP A 515 -1.87 -10.61 22.40
N LEU A 516 -1.53 -10.76 21.12
CA LEU A 516 -2.15 -9.99 20.02
C LEU A 516 -3.68 -10.20 19.97
N VAL A 517 -4.14 -11.45 20.13
CA VAL A 517 -5.57 -11.77 20.19
C VAL A 517 -6.24 -11.11 21.41
N ALA A 518 -5.56 -11.11 22.56
CA ALA A 518 -6.04 -10.45 23.77
C ALA A 518 -6.14 -8.93 23.60
N GLU A 519 -5.16 -8.29 22.96
CA GLU A 519 -5.20 -6.85 22.64
C GLU A 519 -6.41 -6.52 21.75
N TYR A 520 -6.64 -7.29 20.67
CA TYR A 520 -7.83 -7.10 19.83
C TYR A 520 -9.14 -7.24 20.62
N GLN A 521 -9.21 -8.18 21.56
CA GLN A 521 -10.37 -8.37 22.41
C GLN A 521 -10.57 -7.20 23.38
N GLN A 522 -9.49 -6.69 23.99
CA GLN A 522 -9.54 -5.53 24.89
C GLN A 522 -10.15 -4.31 24.19
N TYR A 523 -9.68 -3.97 22.99
CA TYR A 523 -10.21 -2.82 22.24
C TYR A 523 -11.61 -3.07 21.66
N GLN A 524 -12.01 -4.32 21.49
CA GLN A 524 -13.37 -4.66 21.08
C GLN A 524 -14.38 -4.36 22.19
N ASP A 525 -14.00 -4.67 23.43
CA ASP A 525 -14.86 -4.49 24.61
C ASP A 525 -14.75 -3.08 25.21
N ALA A 526 -13.71 -2.31 24.84
CA ALA A 526 -13.53 -0.93 25.24
C ALA A 526 -14.73 -0.05 24.83
N THR A 527 -15.26 0.69 25.80
CA THR A 527 -16.30 1.72 25.62
C THR A 527 -15.73 3.08 26.02
N ALA A 528 -16.24 4.15 25.41
CA ALA A 528 -15.79 5.51 25.70
C ALA A 528 -15.89 5.87 27.20
N ASP A 529 -16.85 5.29 27.91
CA ASP A 529 -17.07 5.54 29.34
C ASP A 529 -16.01 4.93 30.27
N MET A 530 -15.08 4.09 29.79
CA MET A 530 -14.05 3.46 30.65
C MET A 530 -12.80 4.33 30.86
N GLU A 531 -12.57 5.35 30.02
CA GLU A 531 -11.47 6.32 30.23
C GLU A 531 -11.84 7.37 31.30
N ASP A 532 -13.13 7.73 31.44
CA ASP A 532 -13.59 8.68 32.46
C ASP A 532 -13.44 8.15 33.90
N TYR A 533 -13.42 6.82 34.10
CA TYR A 533 -13.22 6.22 35.43
C TYR A 533 -11.74 6.18 35.87
N GLU A 534 -10.79 6.15 34.94
CA GLU A 534 -9.35 6.21 35.28
C GLU A 534 -8.93 7.65 35.62
N GLU A 535 -9.50 8.67 34.97
CA GLU A 535 -9.29 10.08 35.35
C GLU A 535 -9.95 10.43 36.71
N GLU A 536 -11.13 9.87 37.03
CA GLU A 536 -11.77 10.05 38.35
C GLU A 536 -10.99 9.38 39.50
N GLU A 537 -10.35 8.22 39.28
CA GLU A 537 -9.50 7.58 40.30
C GLU A 537 -8.18 8.34 40.55
N GLU A 538 -7.56 8.94 39.51
CA GLU A 538 -6.37 9.79 39.68
C GLU A 538 -6.71 11.15 40.34
N GLU A 539 -7.89 11.72 40.11
CA GLU A 539 -8.35 12.93 40.81
C GLU A 539 -8.70 12.66 42.29
N GLU A 540 -9.28 11.49 42.64
CA GLU A 540 -9.55 11.13 44.04
C GLU A 540 -8.26 10.80 44.83
N GLU A 541 -7.23 10.22 44.21
CA GLU A 541 -5.92 10.02 44.86
C GLU A 541 -5.12 11.33 45.02
N GLY A 542 -5.35 12.32 44.15
CA GLY A 542 -4.74 13.65 44.23
C GLY A 542 -5.32 14.56 45.32
N GLU A 543 -6.59 14.39 45.69
CA GLU A 543 -7.24 15.16 46.78
C GLU A 543 -6.99 14.57 48.18
N ALA A 544 -6.43 13.37 48.29
CA ALA A 544 -6.13 12.69 49.56
C ALA A 544 -4.68 12.90 50.08
N ALA A 545 -3.89 13.81 49.49
CA ALA A 545 -2.49 14.09 49.86
C ALA A 545 -2.30 15.41 50.63
#